data_AF-A0A952FC97-F1
#
_entry.id   AF-A0A952FC97-F1
#
_cell.length_a   1.000
_cell.length_b   1.000
_cell.length_c   1.000
_cell.angle_alpha   90.00
_cell.angle_beta   90.00
_cell.angle_gamma   90.00
#
_symmetry.space_group_name_H-M   'P 1'
#
loop_
_entity.id
_entity.type
_entity.pdbx_description
1 polymer ?
#
loop_
_entity_poly.entity_id
_entity_poly.type
_entity_poly.pdbx_seq_one_letter_code
_entity_poly.pdbx_strand_id
1 'polypeptide(L)'
;PGGAEGVQRLSVITGQPVQPLNPANGAEGPRAIAIIDENWCIGCTLCISACPTDAIMGSNKMMHTVIEPWCTGCELCIPVCPVDCISLENVTGERTGWAAWSPQEADTARARYELHKTRHASGISSGDKNPGKTRKPLADPSPAQPARSEAEPAVADRKRAIIEAALARARAQRDTYGKKD
;
A
#
# COMPACT_ATOMS: atom_id res chain seq x y z
N PRO A 1 -11.84 -4.50 -6.02
CA PRO A 1 -12.02 -4.57 -7.49
C PRO A 1 -13.16 -5.53 -7.83
N GLY A 2 -13.91 -5.31 -8.91
CA GLY A 2 -14.95 -6.23 -9.42
C GLY A 2 -16.40 -5.82 -9.14
N GLY A 3 -16.71 -5.23 -7.99
CA GLY A 3 -18.04 -4.67 -7.71
C GLY A 3 -19.19 -5.70 -7.79
N ALA A 4 -20.42 -5.19 -7.94
CA ALA A 4 -21.63 -6.02 -8.09
C ALA A 4 -21.56 -6.96 -9.30
N GLU A 5 -20.97 -6.51 -10.41
CA GLU A 5 -20.79 -7.37 -11.59
C GLU A 5 -19.85 -8.54 -11.31
N GLY A 6 -18.76 -8.30 -10.57
CA GLY A 6 -17.84 -9.34 -10.14
C GLY A 6 -18.53 -10.42 -9.30
N VAL A 7 -19.42 -10.01 -8.39
CA VAL A 7 -20.26 -10.94 -7.62
C VAL A 7 -21.13 -11.81 -8.55
N GLN A 8 -21.80 -11.20 -9.52
CA GLN A 8 -22.66 -11.94 -10.46
C GLN A 8 -21.85 -12.96 -11.27
N ARG A 9 -20.69 -12.56 -11.80
CA ARG A 9 -19.79 -13.45 -12.54
C ARG A 9 -19.33 -14.64 -11.68
N LEU A 10 -18.96 -14.39 -10.42
CA LEU A 10 -18.56 -15.45 -9.49
C LEU A 10 -19.70 -16.40 -9.15
N SER A 11 -20.92 -15.90 -8.98
CA SER A 11 -22.12 -16.73 -8.75
C SER A 11 -22.33 -17.74 -9.89
N VAL A 12 -22.19 -17.30 -11.15
CA VAL A 12 -22.28 -18.20 -12.32
C VAL A 12 -21.21 -19.29 -12.29
N ILE A 13 -19.97 -18.94 -11.95
CA ILE A 13 -18.85 -19.90 -11.92
C ILE A 13 -18.98 -20.90 -10.77
N THR A 14 -19.42 -20.44 -9.61
CA THR A 14 -19.43 -21.23 -8.37
C THR A 14 -20.75 -21.96 -8.12
N GLY A 15 -21.82 -21.63 -8.85
CA GLY A 15 -23.17 -22.12 -8.60
C GLY A 15 -23.80 -21.60 -7.30
N GLN A 16 -23.15 -20.66 -6.62
CA GLN A 16 -23.65 -20.04 -5.40
C GLN A 16 -24.64 -18.92 -5.73
N PRO A 17 -25.64 -18.64 -4.86
CA PRO A 17 -26.55 -17.53 -5.08
C PRO A 17 -25.82 -16.17 -5.04
N VAL A 18 -26.28 -15.21 -5.86
CA VAL A 18 -25.79 -13.83 -5.82
C VAL A 18 -26.14 -13.21 -4.48
N GLN A 19 -25.13 -12.72 -3.76
CA GLN A 19 -25.30 -11.94 -2.52
C GLN A 19 -24.75 -10.52 -2.73
N PRO A 20 -25.47 -9.47 -2.31
CA PRO A 20 -24.99 -8.10 -2.47
C PRO A 20 -23.70 -7.86 -1.68
N LEU A 21 -22.92 -6.85 -2.11
CA LEU A 21 -21.74 -6.41 -1.36
C LEU A 21 -22.15 -6.00 0.06
N ASN A 22 -21.38 -6.45 1.04
CA ASN A 22 -21.63 -6.10 2.44
C ASN A 22 -21.20 -4.63 2.69
N PRO A 23 -22.14 -3.72 3.01
CA PRO A 23 -21.83 -2.31 3.18
C PRO A 23 -20.93 -2.03 4.40
N ALA A 24 -20.82 -2.97 5.34
CA ALA A 24 -19.90 -2.85 6.47
C ALA A 24 -18.41 -2.92 6.06
N ASN A 25 -18.10 -3.47 4.88
CA ASN A 25 -16.74 -3.60 4.36
C ASN A 25 -16.38 -2.51 3.33
N GLY A 26 -17.17 -1.43 3.28
CA GLY A 26 -17.02 -0.33 2.34
C GLY A 26 -18.06 -0.35 1.23
N ALA A 27 -18.02 0.70 0.40
CA ALA A 27 -18.87 0.86 -0.76
C ALA A 27 -18.08 0.55 -2.05
N GLU A 28 -18.78 0.08 -3.06
CA GLU A 28 -18.24 0.04 -4.40
C GLU A 28 -17.99 1.48 -4.88
N GLY A 29 -16.77 1.74 -5.36
CA GLY A 29 -16.34 3.06 -5.78
C GLY A 29 -15.43 3.02 -7.00
N PRO A 30 -15.06 4.20 -7.52
CA PRO A 30 -14.16 4.32 -8.65
C PRO A 30 -12.74 3.87 -8.27
N ARG A 31 -11.97 3.48 -9.29
CA ARG A 31 -10.54 3.22 -9.15
C ARG A 31 -9.80 4.53 -8.99
N ALA A 32 -8.93 4.57 -7.99
CA ALA A 32 -7.98 5.65 -7.77
C ALA A 32 -6.53 5.17 -7.97
N ILE A 33 -5.61 6.12 -8.12
CA ILE A 33 -4.16 5.88 -8.08
C ILE A 33 -3.55 6.65 -6.92
N ALA A 34 -2.44 6.15 -6.38
CA ALA A 34 -1.68 6.87 -5.37
C ALA A 34 -0.90 8.04 -5.98
N ILE A 35 -0.89 9.17 -5.29
CA ILE A 35 -0.06 10.35 -5.57
C ILE A 35 0.80 10.63 -4.34
N ILE A 36 2.08 10.94 -4.55
CA ILE A 36 3.04 11.23 -3.47
C ILE A 36 3.36 12.72 -3.49
N ASP A 37 3.13 13.41 -2.38
CA ASP A 37 3.49 14.82 -2.23
C ASP A 37 5.00 14.98 -2.01
N GLU A 38 5.61 15.69 -2.96
CA GLU A 38 7.04 15.94 -3.01
C GLU A 38 7.58 16.85 -1.91
N ASN A 39 6.74 17.70 -1.32
CA ASN A 39 7.19 18.57 -0.25
C ASN A 39 7.37 17.82 1.08
N TRP A 40 6.76 16.63 1.20
CA TRP A 40 6.72 15.87 2.45
C TRP A 40 7.46 14.55 2.38
N CYS A 41 7.63 13.97 1.20
CA CYS A 41 8.29 12.69 1.05
C CYS A 41 9.76 12.73 1.49
N ILE A 42 10.10 11.91 2.49
CA ILE A 42 11.45 11.81 3.05
C ILE A 42 12.30 10.69 2.42
N GLY A 43 11.82 10.00 1.40
CA GLY A 43 12.55 8.92 0.74
C GLY A 43 12.82 7.69 1.63
N CYS A 44 11.88 7.30 2.50
CA CYS A 44 12.06 6.22 3.50
C CYS A 44 11.95 4.78 2.95
N THR A 45 11.67 4.61 1.66
CA THR A 45 11.46 3.34 0.92
C THR A 45 10.39 2.36 1.43
N LEU A 46 9.65 2.68 2.50
CA LEU A 46 8.60 1.80 3.05
C LEU A 46 7.44 1.57 2.07
N CYS A 47 7.01 2.62 1.36
CA CYS A 47 5.95 2.52 0.35
C CYS A 47 6.35 1.64 -0.84
N ILE A 48 7.61 1.65 -1.25
CA ILE A 48 8.15 0.79 -2.32
C ILE A 48 8.01 -0.68 -1.90
N SER A 49 8.40 -1.00 -0.66
CA SER A 49 8.33 -2.38 -0.13
C SER A 49 6.90 -2.88 0.02
N ALA A 50 5.94 -1.98 0.27
CA ALA A 50 4.53 -2.33 0.40
C ALA A 50 3.80 -2.44 -0.94
N CYS A 51 4.36 -1.90 -2.03
CA CYS A 51 3.68 -1.85 -3.32
C CYS A 51 3.71 -3.23 -4.01
N PRO A 52 2.57 -3.91 -4.17
CA PRO A 52 2.52 -5.28 -4.67
C PRO A 52 2.77 -5.37 -6.19
N THR A 53 2.76 -4.23 -6.89
CA THR A 53 3.03 -4.15 -8.34
C THR A 53 4.32 -3.40 -8.66
N ASP A 54 5.12 -3.01 -7.68
CA ASP A 54 6.26 -2.08 -7.84
C ASP A 54 5.92 -0.82 -8.66
N ALA A 55 4.72 -0.26 -8.47
CA ALA A 55 4.32 0.99 -9.11
C ALA A 55 5.07 2.21 -8.54
N ILE A 56 5.72 2.08 -7.38
CA ILE A 56 6.43 3.19 -6.73
C ILE A 56 7.93 3.06 -7.00
N MET A 57 8.54 4.11 -7.55
CA MET A 57 9.97 4.19 -7.81
C MET A 57 10.62 5.32 -7.04
N GLY A 58 11.90 5.15 -6.73
CA GLY A 58 12.77 6.16 -6.13
C GLY A 58 13.91 5.49 -5.36
N SER A 59 14.59 6.25 -4.52
CA SER A 59 15.74 5.76 -3.75
C SER A 59 15.73 6.31 -2.33
N ASN A 60 16.57 5.74 -1.46
CA ASN A 60 16.70 6.19 -0.09
C ASN A 60 17.12 7.67 -0.06
N LYS A 61 16.42 8.48 0.74
CA LYS A 61 16.58 9.95 0.87
C LYS A 61 16.30 10.73 -0.41
N MET A 62 15.68 10.11 -1.41
CA MET A 62 15.25 10.76 -2.65
C MET A 62 13.73 10.72 -2.76
N MET A 63 13.18 11.61 -3.57
CA MET A 63 11.75 11.61 -3.89
C MET A 63 11.31 10.25 -4.44
N HIS A 64 10.15 9.78 -3.99
CA HIS A 64 9.48 8.67 -4.63
C HIS A 64 8.37 9.18 -5.54
N THR A 65 8.13 8.47 -6.64
CA THR A 65 7.08 8.78 -7.61
C THR A 65 6.29 7.51 -7.94
N VAL A 66 5.04 7.70 -8.39
CA VAL A 66 4.15 6.62 -8.78
C VAL A 66 4.09 6.54 -10.30
N ILE A 67 4.34 5.35 -10.84
CA ILE A 67 4.06 5.02 -12.24
C ILE A 67 2.58 4.70 -12.34
N GLU A 68 1.80 5.69 -12.76
CA GLU A 68 0.33 5.62 -12.79
C GLU A 68 -0.22 4.36 -13.50
N PRO A 69 0.31 3.95 -14.69
CA PRO A 69 -0.19 2.76 -15.38
C PRO A 69 0.01 1.44 -14.62
N TRP A 70 0.89 1.42 -13.61
CA TRP A 70 1.18 0.23 -12.80
C TRP A 70 0.46 0.24 -11.45
N CYS A 71 -0.07 1.40 -11.05
CA CYS A 71 -0.73 1.59 -9.79
C CYS A 71 -2.16 1.04 -9.84
N THR A 72 -2.46 0.13 -8.93
CA THR A 72 -3.78 -0.51 -8.85
C THR A 72 -4.76 0.20 -7.93
N GLY A 73 -4.28 1.19 -7.16
CA GLY A 73 -5.08 1.83 -6.12
C GLY A 73 -5.36 0.91 -4.92
N CYS A 74 -4.45 -0.04 -4.61
CA CYS A 74 -4.64 -0.98 -3.50
C CYS A 74 -4.44 -0.37 -2.10
N GLU A 75 -4.02 0.89 -2.01
CA GLU A 75 -3.90 1.69 -0.78
C GLU A 75 -2.89 1.18 0.26
N LEU A 76 -2.20 0.06 0.01
CA LEU A 76 -1.22 -0.53 0.93
C LEU A 76 -0.04 0.40 1.26
N CYS A 77 0.25 1.38 0.41
CA CYS A 77 1.31 2.36 0.62
C CYS A 77 0.96 3.46 1.65
N ILE A 78 -0.33 3.75 1.86
CA ILE A 78 -0.79 4.82 2.75
C ILE A 78 -0.40 4.54 4.21
N PRO A 79 -0.82 3.41 4.83
CA PRO A 79 -0.57 3.18 6.26
C PRO A 79 0.91 2.98 6.61
N VAL A 80 1.76 2.67 5.63
CA VAL A 80 3.21 2.50 5.83
C VAL A 80 3.99 3.80 5.67
N CYS A 81 3.39 4.88 5.16
CA CYS A 81 4.05 6.15 4.99
C CYS A 81 4.14 6.88 6.34
N PRO A 82 5.34 7.06 6.93
CA PRO A 82 5.46 7.65 8.25
C PRO A 82 5.09 9.13 8.26
N VAL A 83 5.25 9.83 7.15
CA VAL A 83 4.98 11.27 7.05
C VAL A 83 3.61 11.59 6.45
N ASP A 84 2.82 10.56 6.16
CA ASP A 84 1.45 10.68 5.64
C ASP A 84 1.37 11.62 4.42
N CYS A 85 2.25 11.37 3.44
CA CYS A 85 2.40 12.17 2.22
C CYS A 85 1.77 11.51 0.97
N ILE A 86 0.91 10.52 1.14
CA ILE A 86 0.32 9.76 0.03
C ILE A 86 -1.18 9.97 0.02
N SER A 87 -1.71 10.44 -1.11
CA SER A 87 -3.14 10.61 -1.35
C SER A 87 -3.61 9.71 -2.50
N LEU A 88 -4.92 9.65 -2.72
CA LEU A 88 -5.53 8.91 -3.82
C LEU A 88 -6.26 9.87 -4.75
N GLU A 89 -6.05 9.71 -6.04
CA GLU A 89 -6.74 10.47 -7.08
C GLU A 89 -7.61 9.55 -7.93
N ASN A 90 -8.88 9.89 -8.08
CA ASN A 90 -9.83 9.15 -8.90
C ASN A 90 -9.47 9.28 -10.39
N VAL A 91 -9.22 8.14 -11.06
CA VAL A 91 -8.83 8.10 -12.49
C VAL A 91 -9.91 7.48 -13.39
N THR A 92 -11.04 7.08 -12.83
CA THR A 92 -12.11 6.39 -13.56
C THR A 92 -13.44 7.13 -13.55
N GLY A 93 -13.51 8.27 -12.85
CA GLY A 93 -14.69 9.13 -12.75
C GLY A 93 -15.79 8.39 -12.00
N GLU A 94 -16.90 8.14 -12.69
CA GLU A 94 -18.05 7.41 -12.15
C GLU A 94 -17.99 5.89 -12.39
N ARG A 95 -17.02 5.41 -13.19
CA ARG A 95 -16.90 3.97 -13.45
C ARG A 95 -16.37 3.24 -12.22
N THR A 96 -17.12 2.26 -11.73
CA THR A 96 -16.79 1.50 -10.52
C THR A 96 -16.57 0.02 -10.81
N GLY A 97 -16.13 -0.74 -9.80
CA GLY A 97 -16.17 -2.20 -9.81
C GLY A 97 -15.42 -2.82 -10.98
N TRP A 98 -16.14 -3.55 -11.83
CA TRP A 98 -15.60 -4.18 -13.05
C TRP A 98 -15.38 -3.16 -14.18
N ALA A 99 -16.27 -2.19 -14.33
CA ALA A 99 -16.21 -1.15 -15.36
C ALA A 99 -15.07 -0.14 -15.16
N ALA A 100 -14.51 -0.06 -13.95
CA ALA A 100 -13.34 0.75 -13.63
C ALA A 100 -12.03 0.22 -14.26
N TRP A 101 -12.05 -0.96 -14.87
CA TRP A 101 -10.88 -1.60 -15.47
C TRP A 101 -11.13 -1.97 -16.93
N SER A 102 -10.21 -1.60 -17.81
CA SER A 102 -10.09 -2.27 -19.11
C SER A 102 -9.41 -3.64 -18.96
N PRO A 103 -9.66 -4.59 -19.88
CA PRO A 103 -8.94 -5.87 -19.89
C PRO A 103 -7.42 -5.71 -19.88
N GLN A 104 -6.90 -4.75 -20.64
CA GLN A 104 -5.46 -4.49 -20.77
C GLN A 104 -4.85 -3.98 -19.45
N GLU A 105 -5.54 -3.09 -18.74
CA GLU A 105 -5.10 -2.61 -17.42
C GLU A 105 -5.12 -3.76 -16.39
N ALA A 106 -6.17 -4.58 -16.41
CA ALA A 106 -6.29 -5.72 -15.50
C ALA A 106 -5.19 -6.77 -15.73
N ASP A 107 -4.87 -7.07 -16.99
CA ASP A 107 -3.80 -8.00 -17.34
C ASP A 107 -2.43 -7.43 -17.00
N THR A 108 -2.21 -6.14 -17.23
CA THR A 108 -0.97 -5.44 -16.84
C THR A 108 -0.76 -5.52 -15.32
N ALA A 109 -1.80 -5.19 -14.54
CA ALA A 109 -1.75 -5.25 -13.08
C ALA A 109 -1.44 -6.67 -12.58
N ARG A 110 -2.08 -7.70 -13.17
CA ARG A 110 -1.82 -9.11 -12.85
C ARG A 110 -0.38 -9.51 -13.17
N ALA A 111 0.10 -9.20 -14.37
CA ALA A 111 1.46 -9.54 -14.79
C ALA A 111 2.52 -8.90 -13.86
N ARG A 112 2.31 -7.63 -13.49
CA ARG A 112 3.18 -6.91 -12.55
C ARG A 112 3.18 -7.52 -11.15
N TYR A 113 2.02 -7.91 -10.65
CA TYR A 113 1.90 -8.59 -9.36
C TYR A 113 2.66 -9.93 -9.34
N GLU A 114 2.54 -10.73 -10.39
CA GLU A 114 3.27 -11.99 -10.49
C GLU A 114 4.79 -11.78 -10.63
N LEU A 115 5.22 -10.75 -11.37
CA LEU A 115 6.63 -10.39 -11.45
C LEU A 115 7.19 -9.94 -10.08
N HIS A 116 6.42 -9.16 -9.33
CA HIS A 116 6.79 -8.76 -7.97
C HIS A 116 6.94 -10.00 -7.06
N LYS A 117 5.95 -10.91 -7.06
CA LYS A 117 6.00 -12.15 -6.29
C LYS A 117 7.21 -13.02 -6.62
N THR A 118 7.51 -13.20 -7.90
CA THR A 118 8.69 -13.97 -8.33
C THR A 118 9.98 -13.32 -7.86
N ARG A 119 10.14 -12.00 -8.01
CA ARG A 119 11.32 -11.26 -7.52
C ARG A 119 11.51 -11.41 -6.01
N HIS A 120 10.42 -11.31 -5.24
CA HIS A 120 10.46 -11.47 -3.79
C HIS A 120 10.76 -12.91 -3.36
N ALA A 121 10.21 -13.91 -4.06
CA ALA A 121 10.47 -15.32 -3.78
C ALA A 121 11.93 -15.72 -4.09
N SER A 122 12.51 -15.16 -5.15
CA SER A 122 13.90 -15.46 -5.56
C SER A 122 14.97 -14.77 -4.70
N GLY A 123 14.59 -13.97 -3.69
CA GLY A 123 15.54 -13.26 -2.83
C GLY A 123 16.29 -12.10 -3.51
N ILE A 124 15.96 -11.79 -4.77
CA ILE A 124 16.53 -10.69 -5.56
C ILE A 124 15.74 -9.40 -5.25
N SER A 125 15.54 -9.08 -3.97
CA SER A 125 15.00 -7.77 -3.59
C SER A 125 16.13 -6.76 -3.68
N SER A 126 16.03 -5.83 -4.63
CA SER A 126 16.94 -4.70 -4.82
C SER A 126 17.35 -4.05 -3.49
N GLY A 127 18.66 -4.02 -3.22
CA GLY A 127 19.32 -2.83 -2.68
C GLY A 127 19.40 -2.59 -1.18
N ASP A 128 18.93 -3.47 -0.28
CA ASP A 128 19.15 -3.27 1.16
C ASP A 128 19.87 -4.47 1.78
N LYS A 129 21.21 -4.40 1.75
CA LYS A 129 22.09 -5.28 2.55
C LYS A 129 22.01 -4.86 4.02
N ASN A 130 20.86 -5.08 4.66
CA ASN A 130 20.81 -5.11 6.12
C ASN A 130 20.68 -6.58 6.57
N PRO A 131 21.78 -7.24 6.97
CA PRO A 131 21.81 -8.69 7.23
C PRO A 131 21.05 -9.12 8.51
N GLY A 132 20.29 -8.23 9.16
CA GLY A 132 19.67 -8.48 10.47
C GLY A 132 18.15 -8.64 10.51
N LYS A 133 17.42 -8.61 9.39
CA LYS A 133 15.96 -8.79 9.39
C LYS A 133 15.54 -9.83 8.36
N THR A 134 15.43 -11.09 8.80
CA THR A 134 14.66 -12.11 8.10
C THR A 134 13.26 -11.55 7.85
N ARG A 135 12.93 -11.29 6.58
CA ARG A 135 11.57 -10.93 6.19
C ARG A 135 10.71 -12.16 6.41
N LYS A 136 9.96 -12.18 7.51
CA LYS A 136 8.91 -13.16 7.70
C LYS A 136 7.92 -12.98 6.55
N PRO A 137 7.55 -14.03 5.80
CA PRO A 137 6.47 -13.95 4.82
C PRO A 137 5.25 -13.33 5.49
N LEU A 138 4.53 -12.46 4.78
CA LEU A 138 3.25 -11.94 5.24
C LEU A 138 2.33 -13.15 5.45
N ALA A 139 2.19 -13.57 6.71
CA ALA A 139 1.40 -14.73 7.08
C ALA A 139 -0.08 -14.39 6.93
N ASP A 140 -0.87 -15.37 6.50
CA ASP A 140 -2.33 -15.33 6.54
C ASP A 140 -2.83 -14.90 7.94
N PRO A 141 -3.97 -14.19 8.02
CA PRO A 141 -4.50 -13.68 9.28
C PRO A 141 -5.10 -14.84 10.09
N SER A 142 -4.27 -15.52 10.88
CA SER A 142 -4.70 -16.43 11.93
C SER A 142 -4.32 -15.87 13.32
N PRO A 143 -5.14 -16.06 14.37
CA PRO A 143 -4.95 -15.36 15.64
C PRO A 143 -3.65 -15.79 16.33
N ALA A 144 -2.83 -14.81 16.67
CA ALA A 144 -1.53 -14.97 17.30
C ALA A 144 -1.61 -15.54 18.73
N GLN A 145 -0.59 -16.30 19.13
CA GLN A 145 -0.15 -16.37 20.52
C GLN A 145 1.31 -15.85 20.61
N PRO A 146 1.65 -15.00 21.60
CA PRO A 146 2.99 -14.43 21.69
C PRO A 146 3.92 -15.30 22.55
N ALA A 147 5.04 -15.73 21.99
CA ALA A 147 6.22 -16.15 22.74
C ALA A 147 7.08 -14.90 23.02
N ARG A 148 7.39 -14.64 24.30
CA ARG A 148 8.20 -13.50 24.76
C ARG A 148 9.67 -13.93 24.87
N SER A 149 10.60 -13.06 24.46
CA SER A 149 12.00 -13.09 24.90
C SER A 149 12.38 -11.74 25.53
N GLU A 150 13.14 -11.79 26.63
CA GLU A 150 13.17 -10.76 27.68
C GLU A 150 14.32 -9.73 27.54
N ALA A 151 14.76 -9.42 26.31
CA ALA A 151 15.86 -8.45 26.09
C ALA A 151 15.48 -7.22 25.24
N GLU A 152 14.21 -7.04 24.87
CA GLU A 152 13.80 -6.11 23.80
C GLU A 152 13.07 -4.78 24.17
N PRO A 153 12.70 -4.43 25.43
CA PRO A 153 11.85 -3.24 25.66
C PRO A 153 12.59 -1.91 25.46
N ALA A 154 13.80 -1.75 26.02
CA ALA A 154 14.50 -0.46 26.02
C ALA A 154 14.91 0.05 24.63
N VAL A 155 15.27 -0.86 23.71
CA VAL A 155 15.64 -0.50 22.34
C VAL A 155 14.41 -0.19 21.49
N ALA A 156 13.30 -0.89 21.71
CA ALA A 156 12.04 -0.62 21.04
C ALA A 156 11.45 0.73 21.46
N ASP A 157 11.51 1.06 22.75
CA ASP A 157 10.99 2.32 23.29
C ASP A 157 11.80 3.53 22.81
N ARG A 158 13.14 3.42 22.73
CA ARG A 158 13.97 4.47 22.13
C ARG A 158 13.64 4.70 20.65
N LYS A 159 13.40 3.63 19.89
CA LYS A 159 13.00 3.74 18.47
C LYS A 159 11.62 4.40 18.32
N ARG A 160 10.66 4.03 19.16
CA ARG A 160 9.32 4.65 19.20
C ARG A 160 9.39 6.13 19.51
N ALA A 161 10.17 6.54 20.52
CA ALA A 161 10.34 7.95 20.90
C ALA A 161 10.96 8.80 19.77
N ILE A 162 11.94 8.26 19.04
CA ILE A 162 12.55 8.97 17.90
C ILE A 162 11.55 9.17 16.76
N ILE A 163 10.75 8.14 16.45
CA ILE A 163 9.73 8.20 15.41
C ILE A 163 8.65 9.21 15.82
N GLU A 164 8.14 9.13 17.04
CA GLU A 164 7.11 10.06 17.56
C GLU A 164 7.58 11.52 17.52
N ALA A 165 8.84 11.78 17.90
CA ALA A 165 9.42 13.12 17.82
C ALA A 165 9.56 13.62 16.36
N ALA A 166 9.84 12.71 15.41
CA ALA A 166 9.88 13.07 13.99
C ALA A 166 8.48 13.36 13.43
N LEU A 167 7.47 12.57 13.83
CA LEU A 167 6.07 12.80 13.48
C LEU A 167 5.55 14.13 14.04
N ALA A 168 5.86 14.45 15.29
CA ALA A 168 5.46 15.71 15.93
C ALA A 168 6.06 16.93 15.21
N ARG A 169 7.33 16.85 14.78
CA ARG A 169 7.97 17.92 13.99
C ARG A 169 7.31 18.09 12.63
N ALA A 170 6.98 17.00 11.94
CA ALA A 170 6.30 17.06 10.65
C ALA A 170 4.89 17.67 10.77
N ARG A 171 4.10 17.30 11.80
CA ARG A 171 2.78 17.89 12.07
C ARG A 171 2.87 19.39 12.36
N ALA A 172 3.80 19.80 13.22
CA ALA A 172 4.01 21.22 13.51
C ALA A 172 4.38 22.03 12.26
N GLN A 173 5.16 21.47 11.34
CA GLN A 173 5.46 22.11 10.06
C GLN A 173 4.22 22.25 9.16
N ARG A 174 3.31 21.25 9.15
CA ARG A 174 2.03 21.31 8.40
C ARG A 174 1.14 22.44 8.91
N ASP A 175 1.01 22.56 10.23
CA ASP A 175 0.19 23.61 10.86
C ASP A 175 0.72 25.01 10.58
N THR A 176 2.04 25.17 10.46
CA THR A 176 2.65 26.46 10.09
C THR A 176 2.52 26.79 8.61
N TYR A 177 2.44 25.78 7.73
CA TYR A 177 2.27 25.99 6.28
C TYR A 177 0.80 26.30 5.93
N GLY A 178 -0.17 25.63 6.58
CA GLY A 178 -1.61 25.87 6.38
C GLY A 178 -2.17 27.15 7.00
N LYS A 179 -1.34 27.97 7.65
CA LYS A 179 -1.74 29.25 8.29
C LYS A 179 -1.24 30.48 7.52
N LYS A 180 -0.67 30.26 6.32
CA LYS A 180 -0.05 31.30 5.48
C LYS A 180 -0.93 31.75 4.30
N ASP A 181 -2.20 31.33 4.28
CA ASP A 181 -3.25 31.79 3.37
C ASP A 181 -4.13 32.85 4.03
#